data_AF-A0A6I3MN96-F1
#
_entry.id   AF-A0A6I3MN96-F1
#
_cell.length_a   1.000
_cell.length_b   1.000
_cell.length_c   1.000
_cell.angle_alpha   90.00
_cell.angle_beta   90.00
_cell.angle_gamma   90.00
#
_symmetry.space_group_name_H-M   'P 1'
#
loop_
_entity.id
_entity.type
_entity.pdbx_description
1 polymer ?
#
loop_
_entity_poly.entity_id
_entity_poly.type
_entity_poly.pdbx_seq_one_letter_code
_entity_poly.pdbx_strand_id
1 'polypeptide(L)'
;MLPETSQRRIPLVLQCFLYILLVKRSIVIVRYPELHFFFLGALFSTILALICSLFKIKASLHMVAISGLAVFVIGLDIHSQMHNPYWPAFLILMTGVVASSRLEMNAHTPKELLIGLAAGILPQVLFLYLWL
;
A
#
# COMPACT_ATOMS: atom_id res chain seq x y z
N MET A 1 21.77 -8.74 -5.61
CA MET A 1 21.82 -8.67 -4.13
C MET A 1 20.62 -7.90 -3.65
N LEU A 2 19.79 -8.48 -2.78
CA LEU A 2 18.69 -7.73 -2.15
C LEU A 2 19.29 -6.85 -1.05
N PRO A 3 18.94 -5.54 -0.99
CA PRO A 3 19.47 -4.67 0.04
C PRO A 3 19.10 -5.20 1.43
N GLU A 4 20.07 -5.13 2.32
CA GLU A 4 19.93 -5.40 3.75
C GLU A 4 18.68 -4.69 4.30
N THR A 5 17.93 -5.36 5.18
CA THR A 5 16.67 -4.78 5.73
C THR A 5 16.90 -3.46 6.46
N SER A 6 18.11 -3.26 6.99
CA SER A 6 18.57 -2.03 7.64
C SER A 6 18.63 -0.83 6.69
N GLN A 7 18.99 -1.05 5.42
CA GLN A 7 19.13 0.00 4.40
C GLN A 7 17.77 0.60 3.99
N ARG A 8 16.65 -0.09 4.29
CA ARG A 8 15.30 0.38 3.96
C ARG A 8 14.76 1.44 4.91
N ARG A 9 15.36 1.60 6.10
CA ARG A 9 14.83 2.48 7.15
C ARG A 9 14.81 3.94 6.75
N ILE A 10 15.93 4.44 6.22
CA ILE A 10 16.06 5.84 5.79
C ILE A 10 15.05 6.16 4.66
N PRO A 11 14.95 5.35 3.58
CA PRO A 11 13.91 5.54 2.56
C PRO A 11 12.48 5.54 3.12
N LEU A 12 12.15 4.63 4.04
CA LEU A 12 10.80 4.54 4.62
C LEU A 12 10.47 5.76 5.51
N VAL A 13 11.43 6.24 6.30
CA VAL A 13 11.26 7.46 7.11
C VAL A 13 11.05 8.67 6.21
N LEU A 14 11.85 8.80 5.14
CA LEU A 14 11.68 9.86 4.15
C LEU A 14 10.29 9.78 3.49
N GLN A 15 9.86 8.57 3.12
CA GLN A 15 8.55 8.36 2.51
C GLN A 15 7.40 8.77 3.45
N CYS A 16 7.49 8.44 4.75
CA CYS A 16 6.52 8.90 5.74
C CYS A 16 6.47 10.43 5.81
N PHE A 17 7.63 11.09 5.84
CA PHE A 17 7.71 12.55 5.85
C PHE A 17 7.07 13.16 4.59
N LEU A 18 7.34 12.61 3.41
CA LEU A 18 6.75 13.07 2.15
C LEU A 18 5.23 12.89 2.13
N TYR A 19 4.71 11.75 2.61
CA TYR A 19 3.26 11.56 2.71
C TYR A 19 2.61 12.56 3.67
N ILE A 20 3.23 12.83 4.82
CA ILE A 20 2.73 13.85 5.77
C ILE A 20 2.66 15.22 5.10
N LEU A 21 3.70 15.63 4.38
CA LEU A 21 3.69 16.89 3.64
C LEU A 21 2.58 16.92 2.59
N LEU A 22 2.42 15.83 1.84
CA LEU A 22 1.43 15.71 0.78
C LEU A 22 0.00 15.88 1.32
N VAL A 23 -0.37 15.14 2.37
CA VAL A 23 -1.73 15.19 2.95
C VAL A 23 -2.01 16.49 3.70
N LYS A 24 -0.99 17.16 4.26
CA LYS A 24 -1.18 18.45 4.97
C LYS A 24 -1.21 19.65 4.05
N ARG A 25 -0.53 19.63 2.89
CA ARG A 25 -0.33 20.83 2.05
C ARG A 25 -0.99 20.76 0.68
N SER A 26 -0.99 19.60 0.03
CA SER A 26 -1.40 19.47 -1.37
C SER A 26 -2.76 18.80 -1.52
N ILE A 27 -2.97 17.70 -0.81
CA ILE A 27 -4.16 16.84 -0.93
C ILE A 27 -4.98 17.01 0.34
N VAL A 28 -5.62 18.17 0.46
CA VAL A 28 -6.44 18.52 1.61
C VAL A 28 -7.80 17.82 1.54
N ILE A 29 -8.28 17.35 2.69
CA ILE A 29 -9.53 16.58 2.83
C ILE A 29 -10.76 17.28 2.23
N VAL A 30 -10.83 18.62 2.32
CA VAL A 30 -11.96 19.41 1.82
C VAL A 30 -12.09 19.34 0.29
N ARG A 31 -10.98 19.10 -0.42
CA ARG A 31 -10.95 19.14 -1.89
C ARG A 31 -10.86 17.75 -2.53
N TYR A 32 -10.13 16.84 -1.89
CA TYR A 32 -9.84 15.52 -2.42
C TYR A 32 -9.93 14.47 -1.29
N PRO A 33 -11.11 14.22 -0.72
CA PRO A 33 -11.25 13.36 0.46
C PRO A 33 -10.76 11.93 0.22
N GLU A 34 -11.11 11.32 -0.92
CA GLU A 34 -10.73 9.95 -1.28
C GLU A 34 -9.20 9.83 -1.38
N LEU A 35 -8.58 10.78 -2.09
CA LEU A 35 -7.14 10.80 -2.28
C LEU A 35 -6.39 11.14 -0.98
N HIS A 36 -6.97 11.99 -0.13
CA HIS A 36 -6.43 12.32 1.19
C HIS A 36 -6.34 11.05 2.05
N PHE A 37 -7.43 10.30 2.14
CA PHE A 37 -7.48 9.05 2.91
C PHE A 37 -6.66 7.93 2.28
N PHE A 38 -6.52 7.88 0.95
CA PHE A 38 -5.60 6.96 0.27
C PHE A 38 -4.15 7.18 0.70
N PHE A 39 -3.68 8.43 0.68
CA PHE A 39 -2.31 8.76 1.08
C PHE A 39 -2.11 8.64 2.60
N LEU A 40 -3.16 8.84 3.40
CA LEU A 40 -3.12 8.56 4.83
C LEU A 40 -3.00 7.05 5.09
N GLY A 41 -3.72 6.21 4.34
CA GLY A 41 -3.54 4.76 4.34
C GLY A 41 -2.13 4.36 3.92
N ALA A 42 -1.58 4.97 2.87
CA ALA A 42 -0.21 4.72 2.42
C ALA A 42 0.84 5.12 3.47
N LEU A 43 0.61 6.21 4.22
CA LEU A 43 1.43 6.60 5.36
C LEU A 43 1.43 5.51 6.44
N PHE A 44 0.25 5.03 6.85
CA PHE A 44 0.13 3.97 7.86
C PHE A 44 0.73 2.65 7.39
N SER A 45 0.55 2.28 6.12
CA SER A 45 1.22 1.12 5.50
C SER A 45 2.75 1.26 5.54
N THR A 46 3.27 2.47 5.30
CA THR A 46 4.71 2.76 5.34
C THR A 46 5.26 2.70 6.77
N ILE A 47 4.50 3.22 7.75
CA ILE A 47 4.83 3.10 9.17
C ILE A 47 4.87 1.62 9.57
N LEU A 48 3.88 0.82 9.16
CA LEU A 48 3.86 -0.61 9.44
C LEU A 48 5.06 -1.34 8.80
N ALA A 49 5.40 -1.00 7.56
CA ALA A 49 6.60 -1.52 6.90
C ALA A 49 7.90 -1.11 7.62
N LEU A 50 7.98 0.11 8.14
CA LEU A 50 9.08 0.58 8.97
C LEU A 50 9.19 -0.23 10.26
N ILE A 51 8.07 -0.46 10.95
CA ILE A 51 8.00 -1.30 12.16
C ILE A 51 8.49 -2.71 11.84
N CYS A 52 8.01 -3.33 10.75
CA CYS A 52 8.49 -4.64 10.31
C CYS A 52 10.02 -4.66 10.07
N SER A 53 10.58 -3.61 9.47
CA SER A 53 12.04 -3.47 9.26
C SER A 53 12.83 -3.36 10.58
N LEU A 54 12.25 -2.78 11.63
CA LEU A 54 12.87 -2.76 12.97
C LEU A 54 12.96 -4.16 13.57
N PHE A 55 11.93 -5.00 13.36
CA PHE A 55 11.90 -6.40 13.78
C PHE A 55 12.59 -7.37 12.81
N LYS A 56 13.31 -6.86 11.80
CA LYS A 56 13.98 -7.66 10.75
C LYS A 56 13.03 -8.54 9.92
N ILE A 57 11.73 -8.21 9.91
CA ILE A 57 10.71 -8.87 9.08
C ILE A 57 10.78 -8.25 7.67
N LYS A 58 11.03 -9.09 6.66
CA LYS A 58 11.18 -8.67 5.26
C LYS A 58 9.83 -8.51 4.55
N ALA A 59 8.98 -7.60 5.01
CA ALA A 59 7.74 -7.30 4.31
C ALA A 59 8.01 -6.83 2.87
N SER A 60 7.23 -7.33 1.90
CA SER A 60 7.34 -6.93 0.50
C SER A 60 6.65 -5.59 0.25
N LEU A 61 7.44 -4.54 0.03
CA LEU A 61 6.92 -3.20 -0.29
C LEU A 61 6.14 -3.16 -1.62
N HIS A 62 6.44 -4.07 -2.55
CA HIS A 62 5.69 -4.19 -3.80
C HIS A 62 4.27 -4.69 -3.54
N MET A 63 4.13 -5.67 -2.62
CA MET A 63 2.82 -6.16 -2.20
C MET A 63 2.05 -5.09 -1.45
N VAL A 64 2.69 -4.32 -0.57
CA VAL A 64 2.07 -3.18 0.12
C VAL A 64 1.48 -2.19 -0.87
N ALA A 65 2.26 -1.80 -1.88
CA ALA A 65 1.84 -0.80 -2.87
C ALA A 65 0.68 -1.30 -3.76
N ILE A 66 0.82 -2.47 -4.39
CA ILE A 66 -0.20 -2.97 -5.34
C ILE A 66 -1.51 -3.31 -4.65
N SER A 67 -1.46 -3.88 -3.44
CA SER A 67 -2.67 -4.23 -2.69
C SER A 67 -3.37 -3.01 -2.13
N GLY A 68 -2.62 -2.01 -1.67
CA GLY A 68 -3.21 -0.74 -1.24
C GLY A 68 -3.89 -0.01 -2.41
N LEU A 69 -3.26 0.01 -3.59
CA LEU A 69 -3.85 0.56 -4.80
C LEU A 69 -5.12 -0.22 -5.23
N ALA A 70 -5.10 -1.55 -5.16
CA ALA A 70 -6.25 -2.38 -5.50
C ALA A 70 -7.46 -2.04 -4.61
N VAL A 71 -7.28 -1.97 -3.29
CA VAL A 71 -8.35 -1.60 -2.35
C VAL A 71 -8.89 -0.20 -2.66
N PHE A 72 -7.99 0.76 -2.93
CA PHE A 72 -8.40 2.13 -3.25
C PHE A 72 -9.24 2.21 -4.52
N VAL A 73 -8.83 1.53 -5.60
CA VAL A 73 -9.56 1.54 -6.87
C VAL A 73 -10.90 0.80 -6.76
N ILE A 74 -10.96 -0.29 -6.01
CA ILE A 74 -12.24 -0.95 -5.66
C ILE A 74 -13.16 0.03 -4.92
N GLY A 75 -12.61 0.76 -3.94
CA GLY A 75 -13.32 1.80 -3.21
C GLY A 75 -13.86 2.91 -4.12
N LEU A 76 -13.04 3.38 -5.07
CA LEU A 76 -13.42 4.43 -6.02
C LEU A 76 -14.53 3.98 -6.96
N ASP A 77 -14.50 2.72 -7.43
CA ASP A 77 -15.55 2.15 -8.28
C ASP A 77 -16.90 2.13 -7.56
N ILE A 78 -16.89 1.74 -6.27
CA ILE A 78 -18.07 1.73 -5.40
C ILE A 78 -18.56 3.17 -5.12
N HIS A 79 -17.68 4.05 -4.66
CA HIS A 79 -18.01 5.44 -4.29
C HIS A 79 -18.58 6.22 -5.48
N SER A 80 -17.99 6.06 -6.66
CA SER A 80 -18.44 6.74 -7.89
C SER A 80 -19.62 6.05 -8.57
N GLN A 81 -20.09 4.91 -8.05
CA GLN A 81 -21.12 4.08 -8.67
C GLN A 81 -20.85 3.77 -10.15
N MET A 82 -19.57 3.57 -10.51
CA MET A 82 -19.16 3.36 -11.90
C MET A 82 -19.59 1.97 -12.43
N HIS A 83 -19.80 1.00 -11.52
CA HIS A 83 -20.13 -0.39 -11.87
C HIS A 83 -19.16 -0.97 -12.92
N ASN A 84 -17.88 -0.62 -12.85
CA ASN A 84 -16.87 -1.02 -13.81
C ASN A 84 -15.99 -2.13 -13.21
N PRO A 85 -16.26 -3.41 -13.52
CA PRO A 85 -15.50 -4.51 -12.95
C PRO A 85 -14.09 -4.65 -13.54
N TYR A 86 -13.78 -4.00 -14.67
CA TYR A 86 -12.54 -4.22 -15.41
C TYR A 86 -11.31 -3.72 -14.62
N TRP A 87 -11.39 -2.55 -13.99
CA TRP A 87 -10.28 -1.99 -13.22
C TRP A 87 -9.97 -2.78 -11.94
N PRO A 88 -10.96 -3.09 -11.08
CA PRO A 88 -10.78 -4.03 -9.97
C PRO A 88 -10.20 -5.38 -10.39
N ALA A 89 -10.77 -6.02 -11.42
CA ALA A 89 -10.31 -7.33 -11.88
C ALA A 89 -8.86 -7.29 -12.36
N PHE A 90 -8.49 -6.24 -13.10
CA PHE A 90 -7.13 -6.02 -13.56
C PHE A 90 -6.14 -5.88 -12.38
N LEU A 91 -6.46 -5.09 -11.36
CA LEU A 91 -5.58 -4.89 -10.21
C LEU A 91 -5.47 -6.14 -9.31
N ILE A 92 -6.53 -6.93 -9.19
CA ILE A 92 -6.50 -8.22 -8.51
C ILE A 92 -5.56 -9.19 -9.26
N LEU A 93 -5.69 -9.29 -10.58
CA LEU A 93 -4.79 -10.07 -11.42
C LEU A 93 -3.33 -9.59 -11.25
N MET A 94 -3.11 -8.28 -11.28
CA MET A 94 -1.78 -7.69 -11.17
C MET A 94 -1.16 -7.91 -9.78
N THR A 95 -1.96 -7.96 -8.73
CA THR A 95 -1.50 -8.36 -7.40
C THR A 95 -0.94 -9.78 -7.42
N GLY A 96 -1.60 -10.71 -8.12
CA GLY A 96 -1.10 -12.07 -8.34
C GLY A 96 0.21 -12.11 -9.14
N VAL A 97 0.30 -11.37 -10.24
CA VAL A 97 1.52 -11.28 -11.05
C VAL A 97 2.71 -10.72 -10.26
N VAL A 98 2.48 -9.66 -9.47
CA VAL A 98 3.51 -9.09 -8.59
C VAL A 98 3.95 -10.11 -7.54
N ALA A 99 3.02 -10.83 -6.91
CA ALA A 99 3.34 -11.88 -5.95
C ALA A 99 4.21 -12.98 -6.59
N SER A 100 3.81 -13.49 -7.75
CA SER A 100 4.56 -14.52 -8.50
C SER A 100 5.96 -14.04 -8.88
N SER A 101 6.11 -12.80 -9.36
CA SER A 101 7.42 -12.23 -9.68
C SER A 101 8.36 -12.21 -8.46
N ARG A 102 7.83 -11.89 -7.28
CA ARG A 102 8.65 -11.87 -6.04
C ARG A 102 9.07 -13.26 -5.57
N LEU A 103 8.24 -14.28 -5.80
CA LEU A 103 8.58 -15.68 -5.52
C LEU A 103 9.62 -16.21 -6.50
N GLU A 104 9.44 -15.95 -7.80
CA GLU A 104 10.35 -16.40 -8.86
C GLU A 104 11.77 -15.83 -8.69
N MET A 105 11.87 -14.57 -8.27
CA MET A 105 13.16 -13.95 -7.95
C MET A 105 13.80 -14.48 -6.65
N ASN A 106 13.17 -15.45 -5.97
CA ASN A 106 13.55 -15.95 -4.65
C ASN A 106 13.79 -14.82 -3.63
N ALA A 107 13.07 -13.72 -3.81
CA ALA A 107 13.33 -12.49 -3.07
C ALA A 107 12.52 -12.39 -1.78
N HIS A 108 11.40 -13.11 -1.72
CA HIS A 108 10.52 -13.20 -0.57
C HIS A 108 9.95 -14.60 -0.41
N THR A 109 9.61 -14.95 0.82
CA THR A 109 8.81 -16.15 1.12
C THR A 109 7.32 -15.85 1.01
N PRO A 110 6.44 -16.86 0.83
CA PRO A 110 4.99 -16.65 0.83
C PRO A 110 4.47 -15.92 2.08
N LYS A 111 5.08 -16.18 3.26
CA LYS A 111 4.74 -15.49 4.52
C LYS A 111 5.06 -13.99 4.45
N GLU A 112 6.21 -13.63 3.90
CA GLU A 112 6.63 -12.23 3.73
C GLU A 112 5.76 -11.46 2.74
N LEU A 113 5.27 -12.15 1.69
CA LEU A 113 4.30 -11.59 0.75
C LEU A 113 2.94 -11.37 1.43
N LEU A 114 2.48 -12.33 2.22
CA LEU A 114 1.22 -12.19 2.97
C LEU A 114 1.27 -11.03 3.97
N ILE A 115 2.39 -10.85 4.67
CA ILE A 115 2.61 -9.70 5.56
C ILE A 115 2.56 -8.39 4.76
N GLY A 116 3.23 -8.33 3.61
CA GLY A 116 3.19 -7.16 2.72
C GLY A 116 1.78 -6.86 2.20
N LEU A 117 1.04 -7.90 1.81
CA LEU A 117 -0.35 -7.78 1.36
C LEU A 117 -1.24 -7.23 2.47
N ALA A 118 -1.18 -7.81 3.67
CA ALA A 118 -1.96 -7.36 4.83
C ALA A 118 -1.60 -5.92 5.21
N ALA A 119 -0.32 -5.55 5.16
CA ALA A 119 0.14 -4.20 5.46
C ALA A 119 -0.33 -3.14 4.44
N GLY A 120 -0.62 -3.54 3.20
CA GLY A 120 -1.26 -2.66 2.22
C GLY A 120 -2.78 -2.57 2.39
N ILE A 121 -3.44 -3.72 2.61
CA ILE A 121 -4.91 -3.80 2.70
C ILE A 121 -5.43 -3.17 3.99
N LEU A 122 -4.90 -3.54 5.16
CA LEU A 122 -5.51 -3.17 6.45
C LEU A 122 -5.62 -1.64 6.64
N PRO A 123 -4.57 -0.84 6.39
CA PRO A 123 -4.69 0.61 6.52
C PRO A 123 -5.66 1.20 5.50
N GLN A 124 -5.67 0.70 4.25
CA GLN A 124 -6.59 1.19 3.22
C GLN A 124 -8.05 0.90 3.58
N VAL A 125 -8.36 -0.31 4.04
CA VAL A 125 -9.72 -0.69 4.49
C VAL A 125 -10.15 0.14 5.71
N LEU A 126 -9.25 0.38 6.66
CA LEU A 126 -9.53 1.22 7.83
C LEU A 126 -9.99 2.62 7.42
N PHE A 127 -9.30 3.25 6.47
CA PHE A 127 -9.65 4.60 6.00
C PHE A 127 -10.75 4.60 4.95
N LEU A 128 -10.97 3.49 4.24
CA LEU A 128 -12.05 3.37 3.25
C LEU A 128 -13.41 3.70 3.86
N TYR A 129 -13.66 3.26 5.11
CA TYR A 129 -14.89 3.55 5.85
C TYR A 129 -15.17 5.05 6.07
N LEU A 130 -14.15 5.92 5.98
CA LEU A 130 -14.31 7.35 6.25
C LEU A 130 -14.75 8.17 5.04
N TRP A 131 -14.66 7.61 3.83
CA TRP A 131 -14.96 8.35 2.60
C TRP A 131 -15.85 7.59 1.61
N LEU A 132 -16.04 6.28 1.80
CA LEU A 132 -17.05 5.52 1.07
C LEU A 132 -18.45 5.98 1.49
#